data_AF-A0ABD3NL95-F1
#
_entry.id   AF-A0ABD3NL95-F1
#
_cell.length_a   1.000
_cell.length_b   1.000
_cell.length_c   1.000
_cell.angle_alpha   90.00
_cell.angle_beta   90.00
_cell.angle_gamma   90.00
#
_symmetry.space_group_name_H-M   'P 1'
#
loop_
_entity.id
_entity.type
_entity.pdbx_description
1 polymer ?
#
loop_
_entity_poly.entity_id
_entity_poly.type
_entity_poly.pdbx_seq_one_letter_code
_entity_poly.pdbx_strand_id
1 'polypeptide(L)'
;MGWLESPAAAIMIAAAILLLIGPVFGFVSSPLSARPISKTVLQMNYGRQVPRKNIRLPLLVDNTIGNEQPRWNIPLPNAHLPAELTTASLYELELDRVVHKMVISQAVSSYDSDPESGCCYGHIVWKGDDLVGAIGCAGEVLIGASAPGVDVPNEIESLKNVDPEDTGPLMVLARGAYRFKVKEVVSTIPYPTAVVDELLDDDISDNSSKSIKLDEDDDYDTDMFAELSPKELIKATLESLDKVLQLQYDDSFKPLSPLEQSILENADSPEPMAQAITRTFDAEERIAVYQTFVSKLLDIVPDERDRCFAVAMIAGELANFSPKLRAKMLTTTDGVNRLRLVLQELFSVLDLDAAKRMTKSITLGVKEKKAEKEQETGAIPDYDGIGTIYNDFEDTSSNQFVSAPSADSIEAAEEAHKELKVGVPSLPPWANQIRDGVRVEYFWNEEEGWCAGTVVGDPIRIMNEYLITVEFDDDGSVHRLSLRGEDKARWRPP
;
A
#
# COMPACT_ATOMS: atom_id res chain seq x y z
N MET A 1 -42.34 23.07 -1.98
CA MET A 1 -41.96 22.17 -3.09
C MET A 1 -40.43 22.16 -3.11
N GLY A 2 -39.68 21.31 -2.41
CA GLY A 2 -39.94 19.96 -1.92
C GLY A 2 -39.65 18.96 -3.05
N TRP A 3 -38.72 18.02 -2.82
CA TRP A 3 -38.18 16.97 -3.71
C TRP A 3 -37.05 17.47 -4.65
N LEU A 4 -35.82 16.94 -4.69
CA LEU A 4 -35.25 15.64 -4.28
C LEU A 4 -33.73 15.81 -4.09
N GLU A 5 -33.22 15.68 -2.86
CA GLU A 5 -31.83 15.36 -2.57
C GLU A 5 -31.73 13.84 -2.59
N SER A 6 -30.98 13.28 -3.55
CA SER A 6 -30.65 11.86 -3.58
C SER A 6 -29.15 11.70 -3.77
N PRO A 7 -28.44 11.01 -2.85
CA PRO A 7 -27.00 10.78 -2.95
C PRO A 7 -26.62 9.96 -4.20
N ALA A 8 -27.58 9.27 -4.85
CA ALA A 8 -27.34 8.56 -6.10
C ALA A 8 -27.05 9.50 -7.30
N ALA A 9 -27.49 10.76 -7.25
CA ALA A 9 -27.20 11.74 -8.32
C ALA A 9 -25.77 12.28 -8.25
N ALA A 10 -25.18 12.36 -7.05
CA ALA A 10 -23.80 12.80 -6.87
C ALA A 10 -22.79 11.77 -7.43
N ILE A 11 -23.06 10.47 -7.25
CA ILE A 11 -22.22 9.38 -7.76
C ILE A 11 -22.20 9.33 -9.30
N MET A 12 -23.35 9.59 -9.95
CA MET A 12 -23.43 9.63 -11.42
C MET A 12 -22.76 10.87 -12.03
N ILE A 13 -22.69 11.97 -11.27
CA ILE A 13 -21.99 13.20 -11.69
C ILE A 13 -20.48 13.05 -11.51
N ALA A 14 -20.00 12.35 -10.48
CA ALA A 14 -18.58 12.06 -10.27
C ALA A 14 -17.98 11.19 -11.39
N ALA A 15 -18.70 10.17 -11.87
CA ALA A 15 -18.28 9.35 -13.02
C ALA A 15 -18.24 10.14 -14.34
N ALA A 16 -19.04 11.20 -14.47
CA ALA A 16 -19.06 12.06 -15.66
C ALA A 16 -18.00 13.19 -15.61
N ILE A 17 -17.59 13.63 -14.42
CA ILE A 17 -16.54 14.66 -14.26
C ILE A 17 -15.14 14.08 -14.48
N LEU A 18 -14.91 12.80 -14.15
CA LEU A 18 -13.71 12.04 -14.57
C LEU A 18 -13.53 11.95 -16.09
N LEU A 19 -14.57 12.25 -16.89
CA LEU A 19 -14.52 12.28 -18.35
C LEU A 19 -14.32 13.70 -18.95
N LEU A 20 -14.34 14.76 -18.14
CA LEU A 20 -14.44 16.14 -18.66
C LEU A 20 -13.27 17.08 -18.34
N ILE A 21 -12.24 16.64 -17.61
CA ILE A 21 -11.01 17.42 -17.35
C ILE A 21 -9.84 16.83 -18.17
N GLY A 22 -9.79 17.10 -19.49
CA GLY A 22 -8.66 16.75 -20.41
C GLY A 22 -7.56 17.84 -20.49
N PRO A 23 -6.62 17.87 -21.49
CA PRO A 23 -6.42 17.01 -22.68
C PRO A 23 -4.94 16.64 -23.03
N VAL A 24 -4.64 15.38 -23.38
CA VAL A 24 -3.78 14.92 -24.51
C VAL A 24 -4.27 13.48 -24.78
N PHE A 25 -4.30 13.04 -26.03
CA PHE A 25 -4.91 11.79 -26.52
C PHE A 25 -6.41 11.88 -26.86
N GLY A 26 -6.68 11.86 -28.16
CA GLY A 26 -8.02 11.89 -28.73
C GLY A 26 -8.72 10.55 -28.54
N PHE A 27 -9.57 10.47 -27.52
CA PHE A 27 -10.55 9.41 -27.38
C PHE A 27 -11.71 9.63 -28.36
N VAL A 28 -11.81 8.79 -29.38
CA VAL A 28 -13.09 8.57 -30.07
C VAL A 28 -13.88 7.59 -29.20
N SER A 29 -14.78 8.11 -28.38
CA SER A 29 -15.71 7.29 -27.60
C SER A 29 -16.64 6.53 -28.55
N SER A 30 -16.35 5.25 -28.77
CA SER A 30 -17.37 4.31 -29.25
C SER A 30 -18.23 3.92 -28.05
N PRO A 31 -19.56 3.78 -28.20
CA PRO A 31 -20.43 3.41 -27.11
C PRO A 31 -19.96 2.06 -26.54
N LEU A 32 -19.55 2.05 -25.27
CA LEU A 32 -19.30 0.82 -24.53
C LEU A 32 -20.55 -0.05 -24.66
N SER A 33 -20.42 -1.15 -25.38
CA SER A 33 -21.34 -2.27 -25.27
C SER A 33 -21.09 -2.86 -23.88
N ALA A 34 -21.75 -2.30 -22.87
CA ALA A 34 -21.82 -2.88 -21.55
C ALA A 34 -22.39 -4.30 -21.71
N ARG A 35 -21.52 -5.31 -21.69
CA ARG A 35 -21.97 -6.70 -21.52
C ARG A 35 -22.83 -6.68 -20.26
N PRO A 36 -24.07 -7.20 -20.30
CA PRO A 36 -24.87 -7.30 -19.09
C PRO A 36 -24.05 -8.10 -18.10
N ILE A 37 -23.61 -7.44 -17.01
CA ILE A 37 -23.21 -8.14 -15.79
C ILE A 37 -24.38 -9.09 -15.55
N SER A 38 -24.11 -10.38 -15.76
CA SER A 38 -25.16 -11.39 -15.71
C SER A 38 -25.91 -11.16 -14.41
N LYS A 39 -27.24 -11.13 -14.48
CA LYS A 39 -28.10 -11.15 -13.29
C LYS A 39 -27.99 -12.53 -12.62
N THR A 40 -26.78 -12.96 -12.28
CA THR A 40 -26.56 -13.77 -11.11
C THR A 40 -27.05 -12.89 -9.97
N VAL A 41 -28.29 -13.18 -9.52
CA VAL A 41 -28.70 -12.93 -8.14
C VAL A 41 -27.45 -13.17 -7.30
N LEU A 42 -26.97 -12.11 -6.65
CA LEU A 42 -25.85 -12.13 -5.72
C LEU A 42 -26.21 -13.17 -4.65
N GLN A 43 -25.94 -14.44 -4.91
CA GLN A 43 -25.78 -15.43 -3.87
C GLN A 43 -24.51 -15.00 -3.16
N MET A 44 -24.70 -14.13 -2.18
CA MET A 44 -23.69 -13.79 -1.21
C MET A 44 -23.15 -15.13 -0.69
N ASN A 45 -21.87 -15.43 -0.94
CA ASN A 45 -21.23 -16.67 -0.50
C ASN A 45 -20.90 -16.62 1.01
N TYR A 46 -21.63 -15.83 1.80
CA TYR A 46 -21.60 -15.91 3.25
C TYR A 46 -22.30 -17.19 3.68
N GLY A 47 -21.61 -18.02 4.46
CA GLY A 47 -22.15 -19.33 4.87
C GLY A 47 -21.92 -20.46 3.88
N ARG A 48 -20.91 -20.39 2.98
CA ARG A 48 -20.34 -21.63 2.42
C ARG A 48 -19.79 -22.45 3.60
N GLN A 49 -20.60 -23.37 4.10
CA GLN A 49 -20.15 -24.42 5.03
C GLN A 49 -19.03 -25.28 4.42
N VAL A 50 -18.81 -25.17 3.11
CA VAL A 50 -17.80 -25.93 2.39
C VAL A 50 -16.71 -24.98 1.88
N PRO A 51 -15.54 -24.93 2.54
CA PRO A 51 -14.38 -24.24 2.00
C PRO A 51 -14.04 -24.80 0.63
N ARG A 52 -13.59 -23.95 -0.29
CA ARG A 52 -13.09 -24.43 -1.57
C ARG A 52 -11.86 -25.32 -1.33
N LYS A 53 -11.77 -26.42 -2.06
CA LYS A 53 -10.68 -27.39 -1.92
C LYS A 53 -10.10 -27.75 -3.27
N ASN A 54 -8.82 -28.10 -3.24
CA ASN A 54 -8.05 -28.54 -4.39
C ASN A 54 -8.06 -27.53 -5.55
N ILE A 55 -7.98 -26.23 -5.27
CA ILE A 55 -7.88 -25.20 -6.31
C ILE A 55 -6.45 -25.14 -6.79
N ARG A 56 -6.24 -25.15 -8.10
CA ARG A 56 -4.92 -24.95 -8.68
C ARG A 56 -4.66 -23.48 -8.93
N LEU A 57 -3.63 -22.91 -8.33
CA LEU A 57 -3.23 -21.51 -8.51
C LEU A 57 -1.77 -21.40 -8.97
N PRO A 58 -1.48 -20.57 -9.99
CA PRO A 58 -0.12 -20.09 -10.19
C PRO A 58 0.23 -19.12 -9.05
N LEU A 59 1.41 -19.29 -8.46
CA LEU A 59 1.82 -18.58 -7.26
C LEU A 59 2.81 -17.48 -7.59
N LEU A 60 2.48 -16.27 -7.12
CA LEU A 60 3.37 -15.14 -7.03
C LEU A 60 4.06 -15.20 -5.65
N VAL A 61 5.35 -15.53 -5.68
CA VAL A 61 6.19 -15.65 -4.49
C VAL A 61 7.14 -14.48 -4.45
N ASP A 62 6.95 -13.59 -3.48
CA ASP A 62 7.91 -12.53 -3.22
C ASP A 62 9.11 -13.12 -2.47
N ASN A 63 10.23 -13.27 -3.18
CA ASN A 63 11.47 -13.84 -2.64
C ASN A 63 12.31 -12.79 -1.87
N THR A 64 11.69 -11.73 -1.34
CA THR A 64 12.34 -10.78 -0.42
C THR A 64 12.62 -11.47 0.92
N ILE A 65 13.59 -12.38 0.91
CA ILE A 65 14.13 -13.05 2.10
C ILE A 65 14.99 -12.01 2.83
N GLY A 66 14.39 -11.24 3.73
CA GLY A 66 15.11 -10.24 4.54
C GLY A 66 14.20 -9.16 5.16
N ASN A 67 14.81 -8.16 5.82
CA ASN A 67 14.14 -6.96 6.35
C ASN A 67 13.63 -6.00 5.25
N GLU A 68 13.61 -6.44 3.99
CA GLU A 68 13.14 -5.63 2.87
C GLU A 68 11.62 -5.58 2.87
N GLN A 69 11.06 -4.40 2.57
CA GLN A 69 9.62 -4.26 2.44
C GLN A 69 9.14 -5.10 1.25
N PRO A 70 8.01 -5.82 1.37
CA PRO A 70 7.47 -6.58 0.26
C PRO A 70 7.22 -5.65 -0.92
N ARG A 71 7.46 -6.18 -2.12
CA ARG A 71 7.48 -5.38 -3.35
C ARG A 71 6.12 -4.82 -3.71
N TRP A 72 5.07 -5.55 -3.38
CA TRP A 72 3.70 -5.16 -3.65
C TRP A 72 2.88 -5.16 -2.36
N ASN A 73 1.79 -4.39 -2.39
CA ASN A 73 0.81 -4.48 -1.33
C ASN A 73 0.18 -5.86 -1.30
N ILE A 74 0.09 -6.41 -0.10
CA ILE A 74 -0.50 -7.72 0.13
C ILE A 74 -2.02 -7.59 0.05
N PRO A 75 -2.69 -8.33 -0.87
CA PRO A 75 -4.14 -8.24 -1.00
C PRO A 75 -4.83 -8.85 0.22
N LEU A 76 -5.85 -8.18 0.74
CA LEU A 76 -6.75 -8.72 1.74
C LEU A 76 -7.98 -9.33 1.06
N PRO A 77 -8.45 -10.50 1.53
CA PRO A 77 -9.57 -11.22 0.95
C PRO A 77 -10.88 -10.43 1.09
N ASN A 78 -11.56 -10.24 -0.04
CA ASN A 78 -12.84 -9.55 -0.11
C ASN A 78 -13.94 -10.37 -0.80
N ALA A 79 -13.67 -11.59 -1.28
CA ALA A 79 -14.67 -12.39 -2.01
C ALA A 79 -15.89 -12.78 -1.16
N HIS A 80 -15.78 -12.65 0.16
CA HIS A 80 -16.92 -12.81 1.04
C HIS A 80 -17.82 -11.58 0.98
N LEU A 81 -17.27 -10.36 0.93
CA LEU A 81 -18.01 -9.10 0.98
C LEU A 81 -18.90 -8.89 -0.27
N PRO A 82 -20.03 -8.17 -0.12
CA PRO A 82 -20.84 -7.75 -1.28
C PRO A 82 -19.99 -6.95 -2.27
N ALA A 83 -20.31 -7.08 -3.56
CA ALA A 83 -19.57 -6.43 -4.64
C ALA A 83 -19.47 -4.91 -4.45
N GLU A 84 -20.50 -4.29 -3.84
CA GLU A 84 -20.53 -2.86 -3.54
C GLU A 84 -19.45 -2.42 -2.55
N LEU A 85 -18.87 -3.34 -1.78
CA LEU A 85 -17.78 -3.07 -0.84
C LEU A 85 -16.40 -3.45 -1.38
N THR A 86 -16.34 -4.07 -2.57
CA THR A 86 -15.08 -4.58 -3.13
C THR A 86 -14.24 -3.51 -3.82
N THR A 87 -14.77 -2.30 -4.04
CA THR A 87 -14.02 -1.20 -4.66
C THR A 87 -12.87 -0.71 -3.78
N ALA A 88 -13.03 -0.81 -2.46
CA ALA A 88 -11.99 -0.46 -1.50
C ALA A 88 -10.80 -1.44 -1.50
N SER A 89 -10.87 -2.59 -2.17
CA SER A 89 -9.79 -3.60 -2.20
C SER A 89 -9.28 -3.88 -3.61
N LEU A 90 -9.10 -2.81 -4.38
CA LEU A 90 -8.43 -2.87 -5.67
C LEU A 90 -6.92 -2.65 -5.48
N TYR A 91 -6.14 -3.56 -6.05
CA TYR A 91 -4.69 -3.56 -5.97
C TYR A 91 -4.11 -3.39 -7.36
N GLU A 92 -3.24 -2.40 -7.49
CA GLU A 92 -2.41 -2.23 -8.68
C GLU A 92 -1.09 -2.98 -8.48
N LEU A 93 -0.76 -3.84 -9.43
CA LEU A 93 0.49 -4.58 -9.48
C LEU A 93 1.27 -4.13 -10.71
N GLU A 94 2.46 -3.57 -10.47
CA GLU A 94 3.44 -3.34 -11.51
C GLU A 94 4.38 -4.55 -11.58
N LEU A 95 4.27 -5.31 -12.68
CA LEU A 95 5.03 -6.55 -12.89
C LEU A 95 6.07 -6.33 -13.98
N ASP A 96 7.31 -6.09 -13.55
CA ASP A 96 8.47 -5.88 -14.42
C ASP A 96 9.17 -7.20 -14.80
N ARG A 97 9.20 -8.19 -13.88
CA ARG A 97 9.87 -9.48 -14.14
C ARG A 97 9.00 -10.39 -14.99
N VAL A 98 9.62 -10.97 -16.01
CA VAL A 98 9.02 -11.95 -16.94
C VAL A 98 8.26 -13.05 -16.18
N VAL A 99 8.89 -13.64 -15.15
CA VAL A 99 8.26 -14.72 -14.36
C VAL A 99 6.93 -14.30 -13.73
N HIS A 100 6.81 -13.07 -13.22
CA HIS A 100 5.56 -12.59 -12.62
C HIS A 100 4.51 -12.28 -13.68
N LYS A 101 4.91 -11.73 -14.84
CA LYS A 101 4.01 -11.55 -15.99
C LYS A 101 3.42 -12.90 -16.40
N MET A 102 4.25 -13.93 -16.50
CA MET A 102 3.80 -15.27 -16.85
C MET A 102 2.81 -15.87 -15.84
N VAL A 103 2.97 -15.61 -14.53
CA VAL A 103 2.00 -16.02 -13.49
C VAL A 103 0.61 -15.45 -13.80
N ILE A 104 0.53 -14.16 -14.12
CA ILE A 104 -0.74 -13.50 -14.45
C ILE A 104 -1.28 -14.01 -15.79
N SER A 105 -0.44 -14.16 -16.82
CA SER A 105 -0.86 -14.73 -18.10
C SER A 105 -1.46 -16.14 -17.93
N GLN A 106 -0.85 -17.01 -17.11
CA GLN A 106 -1.42 -18.33 -16.83
C GLN A 106 -2.73 -18.25 -16.04
N ALA A 107 -2.85 -17.34 -15.07
CA ALA A 107 -4.09 -17.12 -14.34
C ALA A 107 -5.24 -16.74 -15.29
N VAL A 108 -4.96 -15.85 -16.25
CA VAL A 108 -5.93 -15.43 -17.28
C VAL A 108 -6.23 -16.55 -18.28
N SER A 109 -5.24 -17.32 -18.73
CA SER A 109 -5.47 -18.44 -19.66
C SER A 109 -6.27 -19.57 -19.02
N SER A 110 -6.12 -19.79 -17.71
CA SER A 110 -6.84 -20.86 -16.99
C SER A 110 -8.34 -20.61 -16.94
N TYR A 111 -8.76 -19.34 -16.93
CA TYR A 111 -10.17 -18.93 -16.92
C TYR A 111 -10.96 -19.39 -18.15
N ASP A 112 -10.32 -19.44 -19.33
CA ASP A 112 -10.99 -19.91 -20.55
C ASP A 112 -11.38 -21.39 -20.49
N SER A 113 -10.65 -22.16 -19.69
CA SER A 113 -10.87 -23.60 -19.52
C SER A 113 -11.96 -23.88 -18.48
N ASP A 114 -12.02 -23.07 -17.43
CA ASP A 114 -13.01 -23.17 -16.35
C ASP A 114 -13.40 -21.77 -15.83
N PRO A 115 -14.47 -21.17 -16.38
CA PRO A 115 -14.89 -19.83 -15.97
C PRO A 115 -15.41 -19.77 -14.54
N GLU A 116 -15.74 -20.92 -13.92
CA GLU A 116 -16.16 -20.97 -12.51
C GLU A 116 -14.97 -20.79 -11.56
N SER A 117 -13.75 -21.08 -12.00
CA SER A 117 -12.54 -20.93 -11.20
C SER A 117 -12.04 -19.48 -11.09
N GLY A 118 -12.50 -18.58 -11.97
CA GLY A 118 -12.05 -17.18 -12.02
C GLY A 118 -10.60 -17.01 -12.53
N CYS A 119 -10.24 -15.78 -12.90
CA CYS A 119 -8.86 -15.41 -13.27
C CYS A 119 -7.98 -15.22 -12.01
N CYS A 120 -7.77 -16.28 -11.23
CA CYS A 120 -7.09 -16.17 -9.93
C CYS A 120 -5.60 -16.54 -9.98
N TYR A 121 -4.77 -15.75 -9.29
CA TYR A 121 -3.40 -16.09 -8.92
C TYR A 121 -3.28 -16.18 -7.38
N GLY A 122 -2.24 -16.81 -6.86
CA GLY A 122 -1.98 -16.87 -5.41
C GLY A 122 -0.81 -16.00 -4.99
N HIS A 123 -1.01 -15.02 -4.11
CA HIS A 123 0.06 -14.24 -3.50
C HIS A 123 0.48 -14.90 -2.18
N ILE A 124 1.69 -15.45 -2.10
CA ILE A 124 2.22 -16.06 -0.87
C ILE A 124 2.71 -14.97 0.09
N VAL A 125 2.19 -14.99 1.33
CA VAL A 125 2.52 -13.98 2.35
C VAL A 125 3.33 -14.54 3.50
N TRP A 126 3.26 -15.85 3.70
CA TRP A 126 4.08 -16.57 4.67
C TRP A 126 4.50 -17.91 4.08
N LYS A 127 5.80 -18.15 4.14
CA LYS A 127 6.44 -19.38 3.70
C LYS A 127 7.32 -19.87 4.85
N GLY A 128 7.18 -21.14 5.21
CA GLY A 128 8.17 -21.80 6.06
C GLY A 128 9.41 -22.16 5.24
N ASP A 129 10.00 -23.32 5.52
CA ASP A 129 11.13 -23.82 4.72
C ASP A 129 10.68 -24.24 3.30
N ASP A 130 9.43 -24.70 3.18
CA ASP A 130 8.82 -25.17 1.93
C ASP A 130 7.55 -24.36 1.58
N LEU A 131 7.13 -24.45 0.31
CA LEU A 131 5.86 -23.93 -0.15
C LEU A 131 4.69 -24.77 0.36
N VAL A 132 4.86 -26.06 0.65
CA VAL A 132 3.80 -26.86 1.25
C VAL A 132 3.48 -26.34 2.65
N GLY A 133 2.21 -25.99 2.88
CA GLY A 133 1.75 -25.37 4.11
C GLY A 133 1.87 -23.85 4.14
N ALA A 134 2.48 -23.22 3.12
CA ALA A 134 2.53 -21.77 2.99
C ALA A 134 1.12 -21.17 2.97
N ILE A 135 0.99 -19.95 3.49
CA ILE A 135 -0.27 -19.21 3.56
C ILE A 135 -0.20 -18.04 2.59
N GLY A 136 -1.31 -17.81 1.88
CA GLY A 136 -1.43 -16.75 0.91
C GLY A 136 -2.83 -16.20 0.79
N CYS A 137 -2.98 -15.20 -0.06
CA CYS A 137 -4.25 -14.65 -0.48
C CYS A 137 -4.38 -14.83 -2.00
N ALA A 138 -5.48 -15.42 -2.45
CA ALA A 138 -5.80 -15.50 -3.86
C ALA A 138 -6.18 -14.11 -4.34
N GLY A 139 -5.63 -13.65 -5.46
CA GLY A 139 -6.01 -12.41 -6.12
C GLY A 139 -6.74 -12.72 -7.42
N GLU A 140 -7.86 -12.07 -7.67
CA GLU A 140 -8.59 -12.13 -8.94
C GLU A 140 -8.14 -10.98 -9.83
N VAL A 141 -7.68 -11.31 -11.03
CA VAL A 141 -7.28 -10.35 -12.06
C VAL A 141 -8.53 -9.76 -12.71
N LEU A 142 -8.66 -8.44 -12.65
CA LEU A 142 -9.79 -7.70 -13.22
C LEU A 142 -9.42 -7.09 -14.58
N ILE A 143 -8.28 -6.42 -14.63
CA ILE A 143 -7.77 -5.72 -15.83
C ILE A 143 -6.26 -5.90 -15.85
N GLY A 144 -5.66 -5.92 -17.03
CA GLY A 144 -4.24 -5.63 -17.12
C GLY A 144 -3.86 -5.07 -18.48
N ALA A 145 -2.80 -4.28 -18.48
CA ALA A 145 -2.33 -3.51 -19.62
C ALA A 145 -0.80 -3.48 -19.63
N SER A 146 -0.20 -3.68 -20.80
CA SER A 146 1.21 -3.38 -21.00
C SER A 146 1.43 -1.87 -20.97
N ALA A 147 2.63 -1.45 -20.54
CA ALA A 147 3.05 -0.05 -20.39
C ALA A 147 2.56 0.93 -21.49
N PRO A 148 2.35 2.22 -21.13
CA PRO A 148 1.70 3.21 -21.99
C PRO A 148 2.41 3.42 -23.33
N GLY A 149 1.67 3.22 -24.42
CA GLY A 149 2.16 3.36 -25.81
C GLY A 149 1.37 2.54 -26.83
N VAL A 150 0.56 1.59 -26.38
CA VAL A 150 -0.34 0.81 -27.23
C VAL A 150 -1.78 1.04 -26.77
N ASP A 151 -2.60 1.64 -27.63
CA ASP A 151 -4.05 1.80 -27.45
C ASP A 151 -4.74 0.43 -27.48
N VAL A 152 -4.52 -0.41 -26.47
CA VAL A 152 -5.19 -1.71 -26.35
C VAL A 152 -6.43 -1.54 -25.46
N PRO A 153 -7.62 -1.96 -25.92
CA PRO A 153 -8.82 -1.90 -25.10
C PRO A 153 -8.65 -2.65 -23.77
N ASN A 154 -9.24 -2.08 -22.69
CA ASN A 154 -9.23 -2.48 -21.28
C ASN A 154 -9.86 -3.86 -20.97
N GLU A 155 -9.60 -4.89 -21.78
CA GLU A 155 -10.22 -6.20 -21.64
C GLU A 155 -9.21 -7.28 -21.22
N ILE A 156 -9.65 -8.23 -20.40
CA ILE A 156 -8.89 -9.44 -20.03
C ILE A 156 -8.40 -10.19 -21.29
N GLU A 157 -9.11 -10.07 -22.42
CA GLU A 157 -8.71 -10.63 -23.71
C GLU A 157 -7.36 -10.05 -24.20
N SER A 158 -7.03 -8.81 -23.85
CA SER A 158 -5.77 -8.15 -24.20
C SER A 158 -4.58 -8.79 -23.48
N LEU A 159 -4.76 -9.25 -22.24
CA LEU A 159 -3.73 -9.94 -21.45
C LEU A 159 -3.31 -11.29 -22.06
N LYS A 160 -4.18 -11.92 -22.85
CA LYS A 160 -3.88 -13.20 -23.50
C LYS A 160 -2.81 -13.08 -24.58
N ASN A 161 -2.68 -11.90 -25.17
CA ASN A 161 -1.75 -11.61 -26.25
C ASN A 161 -0.51 -10.86 -25.76
N VAL A 162 -0.39 -10.60 -24.45
CA VAL A 162 0.81 -10.00 -23.89
C VAL A 162 1.93 -11.03 -23.97
N ASP A 163 2.93 -10.73 -24.81
CA ASP A 163 4.18 -11.47 -24.84
C ASP A 163 4.89 -11.25 -23.49
N PRO A 164 5.10 -12.29 -22.67
CA PRO A 164 5.79 -12.13 -21.40
C PRO A 164 7.23 -11.63 -21.57
N GLU A 165 7.82 -11.78 -22.76
CA GLU A 165 9.15 -11.28 -23.11
C GLU A 165 9.14 -9.79 -23.51
N ASP A 166 7.98 -9.16 -23.64
CA ASP A 166 7.90 -7.73 -23.92
C ASP A 166 8.56 -6.92 -22.80
N THR A 167 9.28 -5.88 -23.20
CA THR A 167 10.31 -5.21 -22.40
C THR A 167 9.70 -4.29 -21.33
N GLY A 168 8.43 -3.91 -21.47
CA GLY A 168 7.74 -2.98 -20.56
C GLY A 168 7.12 -3.65 -19.33
N PRO A 169 6.88 -2.93 -18.22
CA PRO A 169 6.12 -3.46 -17.10
C PRO A 169 4.68 -3.81 -17.51
N LEU A 170 4.13 -4.86 -16.90
CA LEU A 170 2.72 -5.23 -17.01
C LEU A 170 1.99 -4.66 -15.80
N MET A 171 1.05 -3.75 -16.03
CA MET A 171 0.18 -3.21 -14.99
C MET A 171 -1.05 -4.12 -14.86
N VAL A 172 -1.33 -4.59 -13.65
CA VAL A 172 -2.46 -5.46 -13.36
C VAL A 172 -3.30 -4.86 -12.26
N LEU A 173 -4.59 -4.68 -12.53
CA LEU A 173 -5.58 -4.37 -11.52
C LEU A 173 -6.20 -5.69 -11.02
N ALA A 174 -6.05 -5.96 -9.74
CA ALA A 174 -6.54 -7.17 -9.10
C ALA A 174 -7.37 -6.83 -7.86
N ARG A 175 -8.17 -7.79 -7.39
CA ARG A 175 -8.82 -7.74 -6.08
C ARG A 175 -8.50 -8.98 -5.26
N GLY A 176 -8.42 -8.85 -3.94
CA GLY A 176 -8.17 -10.00 -3.07
C GLY A 176 -9.41 -10.87 -2.95
N ALA A 177 -9.31 -12.16 -3.19
CA ALA A 177 -10.44 -13.08 -3.18
C ALA A 177 -10.60 -13.79 -1.83
N TYR A 178 -9.82 -14.85 -1.57
CA TYR A 178 -9.91 -15.66 -0.35
C TYR A 178 -8.51 -16.05 0.13
N ARG A 179 -8.38 -16.37 1.42
CA ARG A 179 -7.12 -16.90 1.96
C ARG A 179 -7.00 -18.36 1.62
N PHE A 180 -5.76 -18.82 1.43
CA PHE A 180 -5.51 -20.22 1.18
C PHE A 180 -4.29 -20.73 1.92
N LYS A 181 -4.25 -22.05 2.06
CA LYS A 181 -3.08 -22.79 2.48
C LYS A 181 -2.65 -23.73 1.36
N VAL A 182 -1.37 -23.73 1.04
CA VAL A 182 -0.79 -24.60 0.01
C VAL A 182 -0.81 -26.04 0.52
N LYS A 183 -1.42 -26.93 -0.27
CA LYS A 183 -1.52 -28.37 0.04
C LYS A 183 -0.43 -29.17 -0.66
N GLU A 184 -0.20 -28.91 -1.94
CA GLU A 184 0.85 -29.54 -2.74
C GLU A 184 1.35 -28.59 -3.83
N VAL A 185 2.63 -28.72 -4.20
CA VAL A 185 3.23 -27.99 -5.30
C VAL A 185 3.24 -28.90 -6.53
N VAL A 186 2.59 -28.46 -7.61
CA VAL A 186 2.41 -29.24 -8.86
C VAL A 186 3.58 -29.04 -9.82
N SER A 187 4.05 -27.79 -9.94
CA SER A 187 5.20 -27.42 -10.76
C SER A 187 5.95 -26.30 -10.07
N THR A 188 7.25 -26.19 -10.28
CA THR A 188 8.11 -25.11 -9.78
C THR A 188 8.74 -24.27 -10.89
N ILE A 189 8.76 -24.79 -12.12
CA ILE A 189 9.39 -24.15 -13.29
C ILE A 189 8.29 -23.81 -14.30
N PRO A 190 8.27 -22.58 -14.85
CA PRO A 190 9.17 -21.46 -14.55
C PRO A 190 8.81 -20.71 -13.25
N TYR A 191 7.63 -20.98 -12.68
CA TYR A 191 7.17 -20.48 -11.39
C TYR A 191 6.36 -21.57 -10.68
N PRO A 192 6.19 -21.45 -9.35
CA PRO A 192 5.38 -22.39 -8.60
C PRO A 192 3.92 -22.34 -9.02
N THR A 193 3.35 -23.50 -9.33
CA THR A 193 1.91 -23.72 -9.41
C THR A 193 1.56 -24.74 -8.34
N ALA A 194 0.56 -24.43 -7.51
CA ALA A 194 0.20 -25.26 -6.37
C ALA A 194 -1.29 -25.59 -6.36
N VAL A 195 -1.64 -26.71 -5.72
CA VAL A 195 -3.00 -26.98 -5.28
C VAL A 195 -3.15 -26.46 -3.86
N VAL A 196 -4.21 -25.68 -3.63
CA VAL A 196 -4.48 -24.98 -2.39
C VAL A 196 -5.89 -25.29 -1.90
N ASP A 197 -6.06 -25.21 -0.59
CA ASP A 197 -7.36 -25.25 0.08
C ASP A 197 -7.64 -23.87 0.69
N GLU A 198 -8.90 -23.43 0.64
CA GLU A 198 -9.33 -22.18 1.27
C GLU A 198 -9.17 -22.27 2.79
N LEU A 199 -8.57 -21.23 3.37
CA LEU A 199 -8.28 -21.14 4.79
C LEU A 199 -9.37 -20.31 5.50
N LEU A 200 -10.24 -21.01 6.23
CA LEU A 200 -11.25 -20.41 7.09
C LEU A 200 -10.69 -20.15 8.49
N ASP A 201 -11.40 -19.31 9.25
CA ASP A 201 -11.10 -19.14 10.66
C ASP A 201 -11.49 -20.38 11.47
N ASP A 202 -10.75 -20.60 12.55
CA ASP A 202 -11.13 -21.59 13.54
C ASP A 202 -12.48 -21.22 14.15
N ASP A 203 -13.29 -22.21 14.49
CA ASP A 203 -14.53 -21.95 15.23
C ASP A 203 -14.21 -21.22 16.53
N ILE A 204 -15.07 -20.27 16.92
CA ILE A 204 -14.98 -19.58 18.21
C ILE A 204 -15.22 -20.63 19.29
N SER A 205 -14.18 -21.36 19.67
CA SER A 205 -14.25 -22.30 20.78
C SER A 205 -14.28 -21.49 22.08
N ASP A 206 -15.12 -21.91 23.03
CA ASP A 206 -15.21 -21.30 24.37
C ASP A 206 -13.89 -21.36 25.18
N ASN A 207 -12.82 -21.93 24.62
CA ASN A 207 -11.50 -22.06 25.22
C ASN A 207 -10.52 -20.93 24.85
N SER A 208 -11.03 -19.75 24.45
CA SER A 208 -10.26 -18.56 24.05
C SER A 208 -9.32 -17.97 25.13
N SER A 209 -9.21 -18.62 26.30
CA SER A 209 -8.24 -18.31 27.35
C SER A 209 -6.84 -18.88 27.11
N LYS A 210 -6.61 -19.60 26.00
CA LYS A 210 -5.24 -19.95 25.58
C LYS A 210 -4.57 -18.72 24.97
N SER A 211 -4.05 -17.85 25.82
CA SER A 211 -3.19 -16.73 25.43
C SER A 211 -2.08 -17.26 24.53
N ILE A 212 -2.05 -16.79 23.28
CA ILE A 212 -0.89 -17.00 22.41
C ILE A 212 0.27 -16.35 23.14
N LYS A 213 1.30 -17.14 23.46
CA LYS A 213 2.61 -16.59 23.82
C LYS A 213 3.16 -15.92 22.57
N LEU A 214 2.80 -14.66 22.37
CA LEU A 214 3.57 -13.78 21.51
C LEU A 214 4.98 -13.77 22.10
N ASP A 215 5.98 -13.95 21.25
CA ASP A 215 7.38 -14.05 21.65
C ASP A 215 7.70 -12.94 22.66
N GLU A 216 8.24 -13.33 23.81
CA GLU A 216 8.30 -12.59 25.08
C GLU A 216 9.16 -11.31 25.06
N ASP A 217 9.50 -10.78 23.88
CA ASP A 217 10.40 -9.63 23.71
C ASP A 217 9.67 -8.29 23.41
N ASP A 218 8.35 -8.32 23.21
CA ASP A 218 7.53 -7.11 23.03
C ASP A 218 6.72 -6.80 24.30
N ASP A 219 7.35 -6.15 25.29
CA ASP A 219 6.77 -5.71 26.59
C ASP A 219 5.60 -4.69 26.50
N TYR A 220 4.98 -4.53 25.33
CA TYR A 220 3.94 -3.53 25.10
C TYR A 220 2.55 -4.12 25.34
N ASP A 221 1.93 -3.72 26.46
CA ASP A 221 0.49 -3.51 26.73
C ASP A 221 -0.54 -4.42 26.01
N THR A 222 -0.19 -5.67 25.73
CA THR A 222 -1.06 -6.61 25.00
C THR A 222 -2.28 -6.99 25.84
N ASP A 223 -2.24 -6.69 27.14
CA ASP A 223 -3.28 -6.99 28.10
C ASP A 223 -4.51 -6.09 27.97
N MET A 224 -4.41 -4.88 27.38
CA MET A 224 -5.52 -3.92 27.36
C MET A 224 -6.75 -4.45 26.59
N PHE A 225 -6.54 -5.27 25.57
CA PHE A 225 -7.61 -5.85 24.75
C PHE A 225 -7.84 -7.34 25.01
N ALA A 226 -7.07 -7.95 25.90
CA ALA A 226 -7.14 -9.38 26.17
C ALA A 226 -8.51 -9.77 26.77
N GLU A 227 -9.05 -8.93 27.65
CA GLU A 227 -10.30 -9.18 28.38
C GLU A 227 -11.58 -8.88 27.58
N LEU A 228 -11.48 -8.19 26.44
CA LEU A 228 -12.65 -7.82 25.64
C LEU A 228 -13.26 -9.05 24.97
N SER A 229 -14.59 -9.17 25.06
CA SER A 229 -15.35 -10.19 24.34
C SER A 229 -15.34 -9.92 22.82
N PRO A 230 -15.62 -10.94 21.97
CA PRO A 230 -15.65 -10.75 20.51
C PRO A 230 -16.59 -9.61 20.05
N LYS A 231 -17.74 -9.44 20.72
CA LYS A 231 -18.69 -8.36 20.42
C LYS A 231 -18.16 -6.98 20.78
N GLU A 232 -17.48 -6.87 21.91
CA GLU A 232 -16.83 -5.63 22.34
C GLU A 232 -15.66 -5.29 21.42
N LEU A 233 -14.88 -6.29 21.00
CA LEU A 233 -13.81 -6.12 20.01
C LEU A 233 -14.37 -5.62 18.68
N ILE A 234 -15.43 -6.24 18.14
CA ILE A 234 -16.08 -5.76 16.91
C ILE A 234 -16.50 -4.30 17.05
N LYS A 235 -17.20 -3.97 18.15
CA LYS A 235 -17.68 -2.60 18.39
C LYS A 235 -16.51 -1.61 18.47
N ALA A 236 -15.50 -1.92 19.27
CA ALA A 236 -14.33 -1.07 19.45
C ALA A 236 -13.54 -0.90 18.15
N THR A 237 -13.37 -1.96 17.35
CA THR A 237 -12.71 -1.89 16.04
C THR A 237 -13.48 -0.97 15.08
N LEU A 238 -14.81 -1.08 15.01
CA LEU A 238 -15.61 -0.20 14.15
C LEU A 238 -15.55 1.26 14.62
N GLU A 239 -15.69 1.52 15.93
CA GLU A 239 -15.59 2.88 16.48
C GLU A 239 -14.21 3.50 16.28
N SER A 240 -13.13 2.73 16.46
CA SER A 240 -11.77 3.21 16.21
C SER A 240 -11.51 3.42 14.71
N LEU A 241 -12.02 2.54 13.85
CA LEU A 241 -11.91 2.69 12.40
C LEU A 241 -12.64 3.95 11.92
N ASP A 242 -13.87 4.19 12.39
CA ASP A 242 -14.62 5.42 12.06
C ASP A 242 -13.80 6.66 12.41
N LYS A 243 -13.21 6.71 13.62
CA LYS A 243 -12.34 7.82 14.02
C LYS A 243 -11.14 7.97 13.07
N VAL A 244 -10.44 6.87 12.74
CA VAL A 244 -9.30 6.93 11.80
C VAL A 244 -9.74 7.47 10.43
N LEU A 245 -10.88 7.02 9.91
CA LEU A 245 -11.40 7.48 8.62
C LEU A 245 -11.82 8.95 8.65
N GLN A 246 -12.49 9.40 9.71
CA GLN A 246 -12.83 10.82 9.89
C GLN A 246 -11.56 11.68 9.98
N LEU A 247 -10.52 11.22 10.69
CA LEU A 247 -9.24 11.91 10.76
C LEU A 247 -8.57 12.02 9.38
N GLN A 248 -8.55 10.92 8.60
CA GLN A 248 -8.01 10.91 7.25
C GLN A 248 -8.79 11.83 6.30
N TYR A 249 -10.11 11.83 6.42
CA TYR A 249 -10.99 12.71 5.67
C TYR A 249 -10.73 14.18 6.02
N ASP A 250 -10.71 14.55 7.30
CA ASP A 250 -10.39 15.92 7.74
C ASP A 250 -8.98 16.35 7.27
N ASP A 251 -8.02 15.44 7.31
CA ASP A 251 -6.66 15.66 6.81
C ASP A 251 -6.61 15.89 5.30
N SER A 252 -7.51 15.27 4.54
CA SER A 252 -7.60 15.43 3.08
C SER A 252 -8.05 16.83 2.64
N PHE A 253 -8.74 17.60 3.50
CA PHE A 253 -9.13 18.99 3.24
C PHE A 253 -8.09 20.02 3.69
N LYS A 254 -7.05 19.59 4.41
CA LYS A 254 -6.03 20.54 4.88
C LYS A 254 -5.36 21.16 3.65
N PRO A 255 -5.36 22.49 3.53
CA PRO A 255 -4.68 23.13 2.42
C PRO A 255 -3.22 22.70 2.45
N LEU A 256 -2.69 22.41 1.27
CA LEU A 256 -1.28 22.12 1.06
C LEU A 256 -0.47 23.21 1.78
N SER A 257 0.54 22.79 2.53
CA SER A 257 1.43 23.72 3.22
C SER A 257 2.06 24.69 2.21
N PRO A 258 2.46 25.91 2.62
CA PRO A 258 3.08 26.87 1.71
C PRO A 258 4.30 26.29 0.97
N LEU A 259 5.02 25.37 1.60
CA LEU A 259 6.12 24.65 0.98
C LEU A 259 5.62 23.65 -0.08
N GLU A 260 4.60 22.85 0.22
CA GLU A 260 3.99 21.96 -0.76
C GLU A 260 3.40 22.74 -1.93
N GLN A 261 2.71 23.85 -1.68
CA GLN A 261 2.21 24.76 -2.71
C GLN A 261 3.36 25.32 -3.56
N SER A 262 4.46 25.75 -2.95
CA SER A 262 5.62 26.24 -3.70
C SER A 262 6.31 25.13 -4.52
N ILE A 263 6.38 23.90 -4.00
CA ILE A 263 6.90 22.75 -4.74
C ILE A 263 5.97 22.42 -5.92
N LEU A 264 4.66 22.49 -5.69
CA LEU A 264 3.60 22.29 -6.69
C LEU A 264 3.64 23.33 -7.80
N GLU A 265 3.77 24.60 -7.46
CA GLU A 265 3.83 25.72 -8.41
C GLU A 265 5.08 25.66 -9.30
N ASN A 266 6.15 25.03 -8.80
CA ASN A 266 7.42 24.86 -9.53
C ASN A 266 7.54 23.49 -10.21
N ALA A 267 6.58 22.59 -10.03
CA ALA A 267 6.57 21.30 -10.73
C ALA A 267 6.06 21.50 -12.17
N ASP A 268 6.80 21.02 -13.16
CA ASP A 268 6.38 21.09 -14.57
C ASP A 268 5.16 20.20 -14.89
N SER A 269 4.67 19.41 -13.91
CA SER A 269 3.53 18.50 -14.06
C SER A 269 2.32 18.90 -13.19
N PRO A 270 1.08 18.71 -13.68
CA PRO A 270 -0.15 18.93 -12.90
C PRO A 270 -0.39 17.82 -11.84
N GLU A 271 0.52 16.86 -11.71
CA GLU A 271 0.33 15.66 -10.88
C GLU A 271 0.04 15.94 -9.41
N PRO A 272 0.68 16.89 -8.71
CA PRO A 272 0.48 16.97 -7.27
C PRO A 272 -0.87 17.62 -6.92
N MET A 273 -1.49 18.41 -7.81
CA MET A 273 -2.86 18.88 -7.64
C MET A 273 -3.86 17.75 -7.90
N ALA A 274 -3.59 16.90 -8.90
CA ALA A 274 -4.37 15.68 -9.13
C ALA A 274 -4.27 14.72 -7.94
N GLN A 275 -3.10 14.61 -7.29
CA GLN A 275 -2.92 13.81 -6.08
C GLN A 275 -3.76 14.36 -4.91
N ALA A 276 -3.81 15.68 -4.72
CA ALA A 276 -4.64 16.27 -3.66
C ALA A 276 -6.13 15.94 -3.87
N ILE A 277 -6.64 16.12 -5.08
CA ILE A 277 -8.04 15.77 -5.44
C ILE A 277 -8.28 14.26 -5.23
N THR A 278 -7.34 13.43 -5.65
CA THR A 278 -7.43 11.96 -5.52
C THR A 278 -7.50 11.54 -4.05
N ARG A 279 -6.71 12.18 -3.16
CA ARG A 279 -6.76 11.90 -1.71
C ARG A 279 -8.12 12.20 -1.11
N THR A 280 -8.75 13.31 -1.47
CA THR A 280 -10.09 13.66 -0.98
C THR A 280 -11.13 12.65 -1.46
N PHE A 281 -11.09 12.30 -2.75
CA PHE A 281 -12.02 11.31 -3.31
C PHE A 281 -11.85 9.92 -2.68
N ASP A 282 -10.61 9.47 -2.50
CA ASP A 282 -10.29 8.20 -1.81
C ASP A 282 -10.81 8.21 -0.36
N ALA A 283 -10.64 9.30 0.37
CA ALA A 283 -11.16 9.42 1.73
C ALA A 283 -12.70 9.39 1.78
N GLU A 284 -13.38 10.09 0.86
CA GLU A 284 -14.84 10.05 0.71
C GLU A 284 -15.35 8.65 0.40
N GLU A 285 -14.71 7.95 -0.55
CA GLU A 285 -15.06 6.59 -0.93
C GLU A 285 -14.92 5.64 0.26
N ARG A 286 -13.80 5.70 1.01
CA ARG A 286 -13.59 4.84 2.18
C ARG A 286 -14.64 5.04 3.26
N ILE A 287 -15.05 6.29 3.52
CA ILE A 287 -16.15 6.58 4.46
C ILE A 287 -17.47 6.00 3.93
N ALA A 288 -17.77 6.17 2.64
CA ALA A 288 -18.98 5.62 2.04
C ALA A 288 -19.03 4.09 2.09
N VAL A 289 -17.90 3.42 1.82
CA VAL A 289 -17.74 1.97 1.94
C VAL A 289 -17.91 1.53 3.38
N TYR A 290 -17.29 2.22 4.35
CA TYR A 290 -17.44 1.94 5.77
C TYR A 290 -18.90 2.04 6.23
N GLN A 291 -19.61 3.12 5.89
CA GLN A 291 -21.01 3.32 6.25
C GLN A 291 -21.91 2.25 5.62
N THR A 292 -21.65 1.90 4.35
CA THR A 292 -22.37 0.82 3.66
C THR A 292 -22.11 -0.53 4.31
N PHE A 293 -20.87 -0.81 4.73
CA PHE A 293 -20.50 -2.03 5.43
C PHE A 293 -21.21 -2.13 6.79
N VAL A 294 -21.11 -1.10 7.64
CA VAL A 294 -21.70 -1.10 8.99
C VAL A 294 -23.22 -1.24 8.93
N SER A 295 -23.88 -0.52 8.01
CA SER A 295 -25.34 -0.57 7.87
C SER A 295 -25.86 -1.95 7.43
N LYS A 296 -25.03 -2.72 6.71
CA LYS A 296 -25.39 -4.05 6.21
C LYS A 296 -24.74 -5.20 6.97
N LEU A 297 -23.88 -4.94 7.95
CA LEU A 297 -23.02 -5.97 8.57
C LEU A 297 -23.79 -7.19 9.08
N LEU A 298 -24.92 -6.99 9.75
CA LEU A 298 -25.76 -8.08 10.27
C LEU A 298 -26.48 -8.86 9.18
N ASP A 299 -26.87 -8.20 8.10
CA ASP A 299 -27.52 -8.84 6.94
C ASP A 299 -26.51 -9.62 6.10
N ILE A 300 -25.28 -9.09 6.00
CA ILE A 300 -24.18 -9.67 5.25
C ILE A 300 -23.63 -10.89 6.00
N VAL A 301 -23.42 -10.79 7.32
CA VAL A 301 -22.70 -11.79 8.10
C VAL A 301 -23.46 -12.14 9.39
N PRO A 302 -24.34 -13.15 9.37
CA PRO A 302 -25.10 -13.51 10.57
C PRO A 302 -24.22 -14.22 11.61
N ASP A 303 -23.26 -15.03 11.15
CA ASP A 303 -22.37 -15.81 12.01
C ASP A 303 -21.34 -14.91 12.72
N GLU A 304 -21.04 -15.20 13.99
CA GLU A 304 -20.14 -14.36 14.80
C GLU A 304 -18.67 -14.50 14.38
N ARG A 305 -18.22 -15.70 14.02
CA ARG A 305 -16.85 -15.96 13.53
C ARG A 305 -16.62 -15.21 12.23
N ASP A 306 -17.55 -15.35 11.30
CA ASP A 306 -17.45 -14.68 10.00
C ASP A 306 -17.52 -13.14 10.17
N ARG A 307 -18.25 -12.63 11.17
CA ARG A 307 -18.27 -11.18 11.49
C ARG A 307 -16.92 -10.70 11.98
N CYS A 308 -16.27 -11.44 12.88
CA CYS A 308 -14.92 -11.09 13.33
C CYS A 308 -13.95 -11.02 12.14
N PHE A 309 -14.03 -12.00 11.25
CA PHE A 309 -13.23 -12.02 10.02
C PHE A 309 -13.51 -10.80 9.14
N ALA A 310 -14.77 -10.54 8.79
CA ALA A 310 -15.16 -9.48 7.87
C ALA A 310 -14.78 -8.09 8.41
N VAL A 311 -15.03 -7.82 9.69
CA VAL A 311 -14.69 -6.55 10.35
C VAL A 311 -13.18 -6.34 10.35
N ALA A 312 -12.40 -7.37 10.68
CA ALA A 312 -10.95 -7.28 10.66
C ALA A 312 -10.41 -6.98 9.25
N MET A 313 -10.91 -7.67 8.22
CA MET A 313 -10.46 -7.47 6.83
C MET A 313 -10.82 -6.07 6.31
N ILE A 314 -12.06 -5.62 6.50
CA ILE A 314 -12.49 -4.27 6.10
C ILE A 314 -11.68 -3.21 6.83
N ALA A 315 -11.45 -3.36 8.13
CA ALA A 315 -10.68 -2.40 8.89
C ALA A 315 -9.24 -2.29 8.38
N GLY A 316 -8.57 -3.43 8.12
CA GLY A 316 -7.22 -3.41 7.58
C GLY A 316 -7.12 -2.81 6.17
N GLU A 317 -8.17 -2.99 5.36
CA GLU A 317 -8.22 -2.41 4.03
C GLU A 317 -8.46 -0.90 4.08
N LEU A 318 -9.50 -0.45 4.76
CA LEU A 318 -9.89 0.96 4.82
C LEU A 318 -8.87 1.83 5.57
N ALA A 319 -8.24 1.28 6.63
CA ALA A 319 -7.17 1.96 7.35
C ALA A 319 -5.82 1.90 6.61
N ASN A 320 -5.75 1.21 5.46
CA ASN A 320 -4.55 1.01 4.66
C ASN A 320 -3.35 0.50 5.47
N PHE A 321 -3.53 -0.62 6.16
CA PHE A 321 -2.49 -1.19 7.00
C PHE A 321 -1.23 -1.59 6.23
N SER A 322 -0.10 -1.54 6.93
CA SER A 322 1.20 -1.89 6.37
C SER A 322 1.22 -3.34 5.88
N PRO A 323 2.02 -3.67 4.85
CA PRO A 323 2.11 -5.04 4.35
C PRO A 323 2.49 -6.07 5.41
N LYS A 324 3.40 -5.72 6.34
CA LYS A 324 3.78 -6.61 7.46
C LYS A 324 2.57 -6.97 8.33
N LEU A 325 1.72 -5.99 8.64
CA LEU A 325 0.53 -6.22 9.43
C LEU A 325 -0.52 -7.02 8.64
N ARG A 326 -0.72 -6.70 7.36
CA ARG A 326 -1.61 -7.47 6.46
C ARG A 326 -1.18 -8.94 6.39
N ALA A 327 0.11 -9.23 6.27
CA ALA A 327 0.63 -10.60 6.33
C ALA A 327 0.26 -11.28 7.65
N LYS A 328 0.47 -10.61 8.79
CA LYS A 328 0.10 -11.11 10.13
C LYS A 328 -1.41 -11.35 10.26
N MET A 329 -2.25 -10.48 9.69
CA MET A 329 -3.70 -10.68 9.65
C MET A 329 -4.11 -11.92 8.85
N LEU A 330 -3.46 -12.15 7.71
CA LEU A 330 -3.76 -13.30 6.84
C LEU A 330 -3.35 -14.63 7.47
N THR A 331 -2.21 -14.67 8.18
CA THR A 331 -1.69 -15.87 8.83
C THR A 331 -2.40 -16.21 10.15
N THR A 332 -3.04 -15.23 10.80
CA THR A 332 -3.82 -15.47 12.01
C THR A 332 -5.09 -16.25 11.64
N THR A 333 -5.36 -17.41 12.25
CA THR A 333 -6.57 -18.22 12.02
C THR A 333 -7.68 -18.00 13.05
N ASP A 334 -7.33 -17.47 14.21
CA ASP A 334 -8.30 -17.06 15.23
C ASP A 334 -8.82 -15.66 14.93
N GLY A 335 -10.11 -15.56 14.57
CA GLY A 335 -10.77 -14.30 14.24
C GLY A 335 -10.77 -13.28 15.38
N VAL A 336 -10.80 -13.73 16.65
CA VAL A 336 -10.77 -12.85 17.82
C VAL A 336 -9.38 -12.25 18.00
N ASN A 337 -8.34 -13.08 17.91
CA ASN A 337 -6.95 -12.60 17.95
C ASN A 337 -6.64 -11.66 16.78
N ARG A 338 -7.20 -11.93 15.60
CA ARG A 338 -7.06 -11.00 14.48
C ARG A 338 -7.69 -9.64 14.77
N LEU A 339 -8.89 -9.61 15.35
CA LEU A 339 -9.53 -8.35 15.75
C LEU A 339 -8.70 -7.57 16.78
N ARG A 340 -8.11 -8.26 17.78
CA ARG A 340 -7.22 -7.61 18.76
C ARG A 340 -6.02 -6.96 18.08
N LEU A 341 -5.38 -7.68 17.17
CA LEU A 341 -4.26 -7.17 16.37
C LEU A 341 -4.66 -5.93 15.56
N VAL A 342 -5.81 -5.98 14.90
CA VAL A 342 -6.33 -4.84 14.12
C VAL A 342 -6.64 -3.65 15.03
N LEU A 343 -7.30 -3.90 16.15
CA LEU A 343 -7.67 -2.87 17.11
C LEU A 343 -6.44 -2.17 17.69
N GLN A 344 -5.41 -2.93 18.06
CA GLN A 344 -4.16 -2.40 18.56
C GLN A 344 -3.50 -1.45 17.55
N GLU A 345 -3.47 -1.81 16.27
CA GLU A 345 -2.93 -0.93 15.24
C GLU A 345 -3.79 0.34 15.07
N LEU A 346 -5.12 0.22 15.05
CA LEU A 346 -6.00 1.40 14.97
C LEU A 346 -5.74 2.37 16.13
N PHE A 347 -5.58 1.86 17.35
CA PHE A 347 -5.24 2.68 18.51
C PHE A 347 -3.86 3.34 18.37
N SER A 348 -2.85 2.61 17.88
CA SER A 348 -1.53 3.18 17.58
C SER A 348 -1.62 4.37 16.62
N VAL A 349 -2.42 4.24 15.55
CA VAL A 349 -2.67 5.35 14.59
C VAL A 349 -3.33 6.55 15.28
N LEU A 350 -4.35 6.31 16.13
CA LEU A 350 -5.06 7.35 16.86
C LEU A 350 -4.16 8.06 17.89
N ASP A 351 -3.33 7.32 18.62
CA ASP A 351 -2.42 7.86 19.63
C ASP A 351 -1.31 8.71 18.99
N LEU A 352 -0.77 8.27 17.85
CA LEU A 352 0.19 9.05 17.07
C LEU A 352 -0.43 10.36 16.58
N ASP A 353 -1.68 10.36 16.14
CA ASP A 353 -2.36 11.61 15.74
C ASP A 353 -2.62 12.53 16.95
N ALA A 354 -3.08 11.98 18.07
CA ALA A 354 -3.27 12.75 19.31
C ALA A 354 -1.94 13.41 19.76
N ALA A 355 -0.83 12.68 19.73
CA ALA A 355 0.50 13.18 20.04
C ALA A 355 0.95 14.28 19.06
N LYS A 356 0.67 14.13 17.76
CA LYS A 356 0.94 15.17 16.74
C LYS A 356 0.12 16.43 16.99
N ARG A 357 -1.16 16.31 17.36
CA ARG A 357 -2.03 17.46 17.70
C ARG A 357 -1.53 18.19 18.95
N MET A 358 -1.15 17.46 19.99
CA MET A 358 -0.57 18.04 21.20
C MET A 358 0.72 18.79 20.89
N THR A 359 1.64 18.19 20.13
CA THR A 359 2.89 18.84 19.71
C THR A 359 2.64 20.12 18.91
N LYS A 360 1.70 20.08 17.95
CA LYS A 360 1.31 21.27 17.18
C LYS A 360 0.78 22.39 18.08
N SER A 361 -0.10 22.06 19.04
CA SER A 361 -0.65 23.05 19.98
C SER A 361 0.42 23.74 20.83
N ILE A 362 1.44 22.98 21.27
CA ILE A 362 2.58 23.52 22.03
C ILE A 362 3.42 24.45 21.15
N THR A 363 3.73 24.04 19.91
CA THR A 363 4.54 24.87 19.00
C THR A 363 3.87 26.18 18.58
N LEU A 364 2.54 26.19 18.43
CA LEU A 364 1.78 27.40 18.11
C LEU A 364 1.71 28.35 19.30
N GLY A 365 1.41 27.84 20.50
CA GLY A 365 1.36 28.66 21.72
C GLY A 365 2.71 29.31 22.10
N VAL A 366 3.84 28.72 21.69
CA VAL A 366 5.17 29.32 21.87
C VAL A 366 5.42 30.48 20.90
N LYS A 367 4.90 30.40 19.66
CA LYS A 367 5.06 31.48 18.67
C LYS A 367 4.22 32.71 19.02
N GLU A 368 3.00 32.52 19.52
CA GLU A 368 2.13 33.63 19.95
C GLU A 368 2.78 34.42 21.10
N LYS A 369 3.34 33.73 22.11
CA LYS A 369 4.05 34.39 23.22
C LYS A 369 5.34 35.10 22.81
N LYS A 370 6.02 34.66 21.75
CA LYS A 370 7.22 35.34 21.22
C LYS A 370 6.83 36.60 20.43
N ALA A 371 5.75 36.54 19.65
CA ALA A 371 5.21 37.69 18.94
C ALA A 371 4.70 38.78 19.90
N GLU A 372 4.04 38.40 21.00
CA GLU A 372 3.59 39.35 22.04
C GLU A 372 4.77 40.03 22.75
N LYS A 373 5.85 39.32 23.06
CA LYS A 373 7.05 39.91 23.67
C LYS A 373 7.85 40.82 22.74
N GLU A 374 7.82 40.58 21.43
CA GLU A 374 8.46 41.47 20.45
C GLU A 374 7.63 42.75 20.23
N GLN A 375 6.30 42.69 20.41
CA GLN A 375 5.43 43.87 20.33
C GLN A 375 5.49 44.77 21.58
N GLU A 376 5.80 44.22 22.76
CA GLU A 376 5.96 44.99 24.01
C GLU A 376 7.24 45.86 24.10
N THR A 377 8.13 45.81 23.10
CA THR A 377 9.33 46.69 23.06
C THR A 377 9.18 47.91 22.12
N GLY A 378 8.02 48.10 21.49
CA GLY A 378 7.68 49.30 20.73
C GLY A 378 7.01 50.37 21.60
N ALA A 379 7.78 51.40 21.97
CA ALA A 379 7.40 52.70 22.55
C ALA A 379 5.90 52.96 22.87
N ILE A 380 5.62 53.13 24.16
CA ILE A 380 4.36 53.62 24.75
C ILE A 380 4.07 55.06 24.25
N PRO A 381 2.91 55.37 23.64
CA PRO A 381 2.31 56.69 23.73
C PRO A 381 1.37 56.73 24.93
N ASP A 382 1.61 57.69 25.82
CA ASP A 382 0.75 58.01 26.98
C ASP A 382 -0.71 58.18 26.54
N TYR A 383 -1.61 57.35 27.05
CA TYR A 383 -3.05 57.59 27.00
C TYR A 383 -3.71 57.23 28.33
N ASP A 384 -4.07 58.28 29.08
CA ASP A 384 -4.91 58.21 30.26
C ASP A 384 -6.37 57.93 29.87
N GLY A 385 -6.97 56.87 30.42
CA GLY A 385 -8.36 56.93 30.84
C GLY A 385 -9.29 55.78 30.48
N ILE A 386 -9.79 55.17 31.56
CA ILE A 386 -11.16 54.62 31.75
C ILE A 386 -11.39 53.15 31.36
N GLY A 387 -11.28 52.27 32.36
CA GLY A 387 -12.46 51.58 32.90
C GLY A 387 -12.73 50.11 32.49
N THR A 388 -12.65 49.22 33.50
CA THR A 388 -13.53 48.05 33.75
C THR A 388 -13.46 46.87 32.74
N ILE A 389 -13.53 45.56 33.03
CA ILE A 389 -13.93 44.70 34.18
C ILE A 389 -13.60 43.22 33.78
N TYR A 390 -13.36 42.32 34.75
CA TYR A 390 -13.35 40.82 34.74
C TYR A 390 -12.30 40.04 33.91
N ASN A 391 -11.42 39.28 34.57
CA ASN A 391 -11.70 37.89 34.98
C ASN A 391 -10.55 37.27 35.82
N ASP A 392 -10.92 36.72 36.97
CA ASP A 392 -10.14 35.80 37.78
C ASP A 392 -9.96 34.46 37.06
N PHE A 393 -8.72 34.00 36.93
CA PHE A 393 -8.41 32.57 36.83
C PHE A 393 -7.18 32.30 37.68
N GLU A 394 -7.38 31.63 38.81
CA GLU A 394 -6.32 31.30 39.77
C GLU A 394 -5.33 30.29 39.17
N ASP A 395 -4.06 30.72 39.17
CA ASP A 395 -2.88 29.89 38.97
C ASP A 395 -2.78 28.79 40.04
N THR A 396 -2.65 27.53 39.60
CA THR A 396 -2.03 26.48 40.40
C THR A 396 -0.69 26.11 39.77
N SER A 397 0.36 26.63 40.40
CA SER A 397 1.75 26.31 40.11
C SER A 397 2.21 25.10 40.91
N SER A 398 2.83 24.13 40.24
CA SER A 398 3.94 23.36 40.81
C SER A 398 4.80 22.81 39.66
N ASN A 399 5.77 23.64 39.26
CA ASN A 399 6.86 23.30 38.36
C ASN A 399 7.91 22.46 39.11
N GLN A 400 8.33 21.35 38.50
CA GLN A 400 9.69 20.82 38.67
C GLN A 400 10.31 20.72 37.27
N PHE A 401 10.89 21.83 36.83
CA PHE A 401 11.54 21.96 35.52
C PHE A 401 12.91 21.29 35.55
N VAL A 402 13.08 20.29 34.69
CA VAL A 402 14.39 19.89 34.16
C VAL A 402 14.84 20.99 33.21
N SER A 403 16.09 21.44 33.34
CA SER A 403 16.65 22.55 32.55
C SER A 403 16.50 22.28 31.05
N ALA A 404 15.73 23.14 30.38
CA ALA A 404 15.60 23.15 28.94
C ALA A 404 16.95 23.50 28.28
N PRO A 405 17.30 22.90 27.12
CA PRO A 405 18.45 23.31 26.34
C PRO A 405 18.29 24.79 25.94
N SER A 406 19.38 25.54 25.99
CA SER A 406 19.40 26.97 25.65
C SER A 406 18.96 27.18 24.19
N ALA A 407 18.24 28.27 23.92
CA ALA A 407 17.73 28.61 22.59
C ALA A 407 18.84 28.60 21.51
N ASP A 408 20.07 28.98 21.90
CA ASP A 408 21.26 28.95 21.04
C ASP A 408 21.60 27.54 20.50
N SER A 409 21.19 26.46 21.18
CA SER A 409 21.46 25.08 20.76
C SER A 409 20.43 24.54 19.76
N ILE A 410 19.23 25.11 19.73
CA ILE A 410 18.17 24.70 18.80
C ILE A 410 18.36 25.42 17.47
N GLU A 411 18.71 26.70 17.49
CA GLU A 411 19.04 27.48 16.28
C GLU A 411 20.28 26.90 15.58
N ALA A 412 21.30 26.49 16.34
CA ALA A 412 22.48 25.82 15.79
C ALA A 412 22.16 24.43 15.19
N ALA A 413 21.16 23.72 15.71
CA ALA A 413 20.72 22.43 15.15
C ALA A 413 19.87 22.61 13.89
N GLU A 414 18.98 23.62 13.85
CA GLU A 414 18.17 23.94 12.67
C GLU A 414 19.02 24.50 11.52
N GLU A 415 20.07 25.27 11.83
CA GLU A 415 21.03 25.77 10.83
C GLU A 415 21.91 24.63 10.29
N ALA A 416 22.30 23.65 11.13
CA ALA A 416 23.02 22.46 10.72
C ALA A 416 22.21 21.54 9.78
N HIS A 417 20.87 21.53 9.88
CA HIS A 417 20.00 20.76 8.97
C HIS A 417 19.70 21.48 7.65
N LYS A 418 19.87 22.81 7.58
CA LYS A 418 19.59 23.62 6.39
C LYS A 418 20.67 23.52 5.30
N GLU A 419 21.84 23.00 5.63
CA GLU A 419 22.98 22.86 4.69
C GLU A 419 23.31 21.42 4.27
N LEU A 420 22.47 20.43 4.61
CA LEU A 420 22.59 19.10 4.00
C LEU A 420 22.14 19.15 2.54
N LYS A 421 23.01 19.68 1.68
CA LYS A 421 22.96 19.45 0.24
C LYS A 421 23.17 17.96 0.02
N VAL A 422 22.07 17.21 -0.01
CA VAL A 422 22.08 15.83 -0.52
C VAL A 422 22.49 15.97 -1.99
N GLY A 423 23.79 15.80 -2.25
CA GLY A 423 24.31 15.85 -3.61
C GLY A 423 23.56 14.84 -4.45
N VAL A 424 23.19 15.21 -5.67
CA VAL A 424 22.64 14.26 -6.64
C VAL A 424 23.58 13.05 -6.66
N PRO A 425 23.12 11.83 -6.35
CA PRO A 425 23.99 10.67 -6.27
C PRO A 425 24.75 10.55 -7.59
N SER A 426 26.04 10.83 -7.51
CA SER A 426 26.95 10.77 -8.64
C SER A 426 27.63 9.41 -8.60
N LEU A 427 27.62 8.73 -9.73
CA LEU A 427 28.30 7.46 -9.84
C LEU A 427 29.81 7.67 -9.60
N PRO A 428 30.50 6.65 -9.06
CA PRO A 428 31.94 6.72 -8.90
C PRO A 428 32.63 7.10 -10.23
N PRO A 429 33.74 7.86 -10.20
CA PRO A 429 34.42 8.32 -11.42
C PRO A 429 34.83 7.23 -12.42
N TRP A 430 34.93 5.97 -11.97
CA TRP A 430 35.23 4.83 -12.84
C TRP A 430 34.11 4.52 -13.84
N ALA A 431 32.85 4.82 -13.53
CA ALA A 431 31.72 4.51 -14.41
C ALA A 431 31.83 5.24 -15.76
N ASN A 432 32.44 6.43 -15.76
CA ASN A 432 32.69 7.23 -16.97
C ASN A 432 33.75 6.64 -17.92
N GLN A 433 34.46 5.58 -17.49
CA GLN A 433 35.47 4.89 -18.28
C GLN A 433 34.86 3.81 -19.18
N ILE A 434 33.65 3.34 -18.87
CA ILE A 434 32.95 2.34 -19.67
C ILE A 434 32.19 3.08 -20.78
N ARG A 435 32.55 2.82 -22.03
CA ARG A 435 31.97 3.41 -23.24
C ARG A 435 31.81 2.32 -24.30
N ASP A 436 31.00 2.58 -25.31
CA ASP A 436 30.91 1.72 -26.49
C ASP A 436 32.30 1.43 -27.07
N GLY A 437 32.56 0.17 -27.40
CA GLY A 437 33.83 -0.34 -27.92
C GLY A 437 34.95 -0.52 -26.88
N VAL A 438 34.72 -0.23 -25.60
CA VAL A 438 35.70 -0.49 -24.54
C VAL A 438 35.71 -1.97 -24.19
N ARG A 439 36.91 -2.57 -24.18
CA ARG A 439 37.09 -3.94 -23.68
C ARG A 439 37.03 -3.94 -22.16
N VAL A 440 36.35 -4.94 -21.59
CA VAL A 440 36.16 -5.12 -20.14
C VAL A 440 36.36 -6.59 -19.78
N GLU A 441 36.82 -6.84 -18.55
CA GLU A 441 36.75 -8.19 -17.96
C GLU A 441 35.69 -8.17 -16.86
N TYR A 442 34.72 -9.07 -16.96
CA TYR A 442 33.62 -9.22 -15.99
C TYR A 442 33.76 -10.53 -15.23
N PHE A 443 33.68 -10.47 -13.90
CA PHE A 443 33.70 -11.66 -13.06
C PHE A 443 32.31 -12.28 -12.99
N TRP A 444 32.12 -13.40 -13.67
CA TRP A 444 30.81 -14.04 -13.81
C TRP A 444 30.42 -14.81 -12.54
N ASN A 445 31.25 -15.79 -12.16
CA ASN A 445 31.13 -16.57 -10.93
C ASN A 445 32.47 -17.25 -10.61
N GLU A 446 32.53 -18.03 -9.52
CA GLU A 446 33.77 -18.73 -9.10
C GLU A 446 34.21 -19.85 -10.06
N GLU A 447 33.30 -20.41 -10.85
CA GLU A 447 33.57 -21.52 -11.78
C GLU A 447 34.17 -21.03 -13.10
N GLU A 448 33.60 -19.96 -13.67
CA GLU A 448 34.00 -19.35 -14.94
C GLU A 448 35.07 -18.27 -14.76
N GLY A 449 35.06 -17.58 -13.62
CA GLY A 449 36.02 -16.55 -13.29
C GLY A 449 35.81 -15.25 -14.08
N TRP A 450 36.91 -14.71 -14.61
CA TRP A 450 36.91 -13.46 -15.35
C TRP A 450 36.71 -13.72 -16.85
N CYS A 451 35.60 -13.23 -17.39
CA CYS A 451 35.25 -13.32 -18.80
C CYS A 451 35.55 -11.99 -19.48
N ALA A 452 36.39 -12.01 -20.52
CA ALA A 452 36.72 -10.82 -21.31
C ALA A 452 35.64 -10.59 -22.38
N GLY A 453 35.27 -9.33 -22.59
CA GLY A 453 34.33 -8.96 -23.65
C GLY A 453 34.45 -7.50 -24.04
N THR A 454 33.73 -7.11 -25.09
CA THR A 454 33.69 -5.74 -25.61
C THR A 454 32.32 -5.15 -25.37
N VAL A 455 32.26 -3.92 -24.83
CA VAL A 455 31.00 -3.20 -24.65
C VAL A 455 30.44 -2.83 -26.03
N VAL A 456 29.19 -3.22 -26.29
CA VAL A 456 28.48 -2.95 -27.55
C VAL A 456 27.28 -2.04 -27.27
N GLY A 457 27.38 -0.80 -27.71
CA GLY A 457 26.40 0.26 -27.49
C GLY A 457 26.69 1.15 -26.29
N ASP A 458 26.03 2.31 -26.27
CA ASP A 458 26.19 3.28 -25.19
C ASP A 458 25.58 2.76 -23.88
N PRO A 459 26.31 2.81 -22.76
CA PRO A 459 25.78 2.46 -21.45
C PRO A 459 24.53 3.28 -21.07
N ILE A 460 23.51 2.61 -20.54
CA ILE A 460 22.26 3.24 -20.11
C ILE A 460 22.30 3.44 -18.60
N ARG A 461 22.10 4.69 -18.15
CA ARG A 461 22.02 5.03 -16.73
C ARG A 461 20.58 5.00 -16.25
N ILE A 462 20.28 4.19 -15.24
CA ILE A 462 18.98 4.16 -14.55
C ILE A 462 19.25 4.42 -13.06
N MET A 463 18.94 5.63 -12.59
CA MET A 463 19.22 6.07 -11.21
C MET A 463 20.69 5.89 -10.80
N ASN A 464 20.96 4.85 -9.99
CA ASN A 464 22.27 4.48 -9.42
C ASN A 464 22.87 3.21 -10.08
N GLU A 465 22.25 2.71 -11.15
CA GLU A 465 22.69 1.52 -11.89
C GLU A 465 23.13 1.88 -13.31
N TYR A 466 24.19 1.21 -13.78
CA TYR A 466 24.69 1.25 -15.15
C TYR A 466 24.35 -0.05 -15.86
N LEU A 467 23.55 0.02 -16.92
CA LEU A 467 23.28 -1.12 -17.79
C LEU A 467 24.24 -1.05 -18.98
N ILE A 468 25.13 -2.04 -19.06
CA ILE A 468 26.06 -2.19 -20.18
C ILE A 468 25.72 -3.46 -20.94
N THR A 469 25.87 -3.43 -22.26
CA THR A 469 25.73 -4.61 -23.10
C THR A 469 27.13 -5.04 -23.51
N VAL A 470 27.51 -6.28 -23.23
CA VAL A 470 28.87 -6.81 -23.48
C VAL A 470 28.76 -8.02 -24.39
N GLU A 471 29.55 -8.04 -25.46
CA GLU A 471 29.79 -9.20 -26.31
C GLU A 471 31.05 -9.91 -25.80
N PHE A 472 30.93 -11.15 -25.32
CA PHE A 472 32.04 -11.89 -24.72
C PHE A 472 32.93 -12.54 -25.78
N ASP A 473 34.24 -12.51 -25.53
CA ASP A 473 35.28 -12.94 -26.49
C ASP A 473 35.35 -14.46 -26.68
N ASP A 474 34.82 -15.24 -25.74
CA ASP A 474 34.93 -16.70 -25.69
C ASP A 474 33.88 -17.40 -26.55
N ASP A 475 32.61 -16.99 -26.45
CA ASP A 475 31.49 -17.59 -27.17
C ASP A 475 30.75 -16.64 -28.12
N GLY A 476 31.09 -15.35 -28.11
CA GLY A 476 30.41 -14.32 -28.91
C GLY A 476 29.00 -13.98 -28.40
N SER A 477 28.64 -14.43 -27.20
CA SER A 477 27.34 -14.14 -26.60
C SER A 477 27.25 -12.67 -26.20
N VAL A 478 26.04 -12.10 -26.35
CA VAL A 478 25.77 -10.70 -26.00
C VAL A 478 24.87 -10.68 -24.77
N HIS A 479 25.39 -10.14 -23.67
CA HIS A 479 24.69 -10.07 -22.39
C HIS A 479 24.55 -8.64 -21.91
N ARG A 480 23.40 -8.33 -21.29
CA ARG A 480 23.16 -7.05 -20.63
C ARG A 480 23.45 -7.18 -19.14
N LEU A 481 24.45 -6.46 -18.66
CA LEU A 481 24.96 -6.52 -17.29
C LEU A 481 24.58 -5.24 -16.54
N SER A 482 24.06 -5.40 -15.33
CA SER A 482 23.81 -4.30 -14.39
C SER A 482 25.02 -4.10 -13.48
N LEU A 483 25.57 -2.89 -13.46
CA LEU A 483 26.66 -2.48 -12.57
C LEU A 483 26.17 -1.43 -11.58
N ARG A 484 26.23 -1.73 -10.29
CA ARG A 484 26.02 -0.77 -9.19
C ARG A 484 27.34 -0.12 -8.78
N GLY A 485 27.26 0.96 -7.99
CA GLY A 485 28.45 1.65 -7.47
C GLY A 485 29.39 0.74 -6.65
N GLU A 486 28.83 -0.28 -6.02
CA GLU A 486 29.54 -1.31 -5.23
C GLU A 486 30.11 -2.46 -6.08
N ASP A 487 29.65 -2.63 -7.32
CA ASP A 487 30.06 -3.73 -8.23
C ASP A 487 31.42 -3.49 -8.91
N LYS A 488 32.22 -2.54 -8.43
CA LYS A 488 33.61 -2.37 -8.90
C LYS A 488 34.43 -3.65 -8.75
N ALA A 489 34.07 -4.54 -7.82
CA ALA A 489 34.74 -5.83 -7.66
C ALA A 489 34.43 -6.84 -8.79
N ARG A 490 33.35 -6.62 -9.56
CA ARG A 490 32.87 -7.55 -10.59
C ARG A 490 33.29 -7.19 -12.00
N TRP A 491 33.96 -6.05 -12.20
CA TRP A 491 34.50 -5.70 -13.50
C TRP A 491 35.85 -5.02 -13.34
N ARG A 492 36.71 -5.13 -14.35
CA ARG A 492 37.96 -4.37 -14.42
C ARG A 492 38.29 -3.98 -15.86
N PRO A 493 39.00 -2.85 -16.07
CA PRO A 493 39.62 -2.61 -17.36
C PRO A 493 40.65 -3.71 -17.65
N PRO A 494 40.90 -4.02 -18.93
CA PRO A 494 41.87 -5.03 -19.36
C PRO A 494 43.30 -4.75 -18.88
#